data_AF-A0A258DM76-F1
#
_entry.id   AF-A0A258DM76-F1
#
_cell.length_a   1.000
_cell.length_b   1.000
_cell.length_c   1.000
_cell.angle_alpha   90.00
_cell.angle_beta   90.00
_cell.angle_gamma   90.00
#
_symmetry.space_group_name_H-M   'P 1'
#
loop_
_entity.id
_entity.type
_entity.pdbx_description
1 polymer ?
#
loop_
_entity_poly.entity_id
_entity_poly.type
_entity_poly.pdbx_seq_one_letter_code
_entity_poly.pdbx_strand_id
1 'polypeptide(L)'
;MIQGKKIDPKPYFAYYHTNELQAVIYGKWKLVFPHVYRTIPETAELRNDGLPVKYGYIRLEKAELFDLSKDPGEQTDISEQFPEIVTQLNGFAEKARADMGDSLTKREGTGNRKAGRISGN
;
A
#
# COMPACT_ATOMS: atom_id res chain seq x y z
N MET A 1 -27.64 -10.34 -18.75
CA MET A 1 -26.78 -10.85 -17.67
C MET A 1 -25.40 -11.08 -18.25
N ILE A 2 -24.45 -10.16 -18.06
CA ILE A 2 -23.07 -10.34 -18.55
C ILE A 2 -22.39 -11.28 -17.55
N GLN A 3 -22.23 -12.55 -17.90
CA GLN A 3 -21.46 -13.49 -17.07
C GLN A 3 -19.98 -13.08 -17.13
N GLY A 4 -19.47 -12.52 -16.04
CA GLY A 4 -18.07 -12.12 -15.91
C GLY A 4 -17.16 -13.34 -16.00
N LYS A 5 -16.24 -13.35 -16.97
CA LYS A 5 -15.23 -14.40 -17.12
C LYS A 5 -14.32 -14.37 -15.89
N LYS A 6 -14.20 -15.50 -15.18
CA LYS A 6 -13.30 -15.64 -14.04
C LYS A 6 -11.86 -15.43 -14.52
N ILE A 7 -11.23 -14.37 -14.04
CA ILE A 7 -9.83 -14.03 -14.32
C ILE A 7 -8.96 -14.54 -13.18
N ASP A 8 -7.75 -14.98 -13.51
CA ASP A 8 -6.76 -15.31 -12.49
C ASP A 8 -6.44 -14.06 -11.66
N PRO A 9 -6.41 -14.17 -10.32
CA PRO A 9 -6.10 -13.04 -9.46
C PRO A 9 -4.69 -12.54 -9.79
N LYS A 10 -4.54 -11.21 -9.86
CA LYS A 10 -3.25 -10.53 -10.01
C LYS A 10 -2.95 -9.74 -8.75
N PRO A 11 -1.67 -9.56 -8.37
CA PRO A 11 -1.33 -8.69 -7.28
C PRO A 11 -1.63 -7.24 -7.66
N TYR A 12 -2.17 -6.49 -6.71
CA TYR A 12 -2.32 -5.04 -6.78
C TYR A 12 -1.29 -4.37 -5.87
N PHE A 13 -0.71 -3.28 -6.34
CA PHE A 13 0.34 -2.54 -5.65
C PHE A 13 -0.19 -1.16 -5.24
N ALA A 14 -0.28 -0.92 -3.94
CA ALA A 14 -0.82 0.30 -3.38
C ALA A 14 0.31 1.33 -3.21
N TYR A 15 0.62 2.04 -4.29
CA TYR A 15 1.55 3.17 -4.26
C TYR A 15 0.84 4.44 -3.84
N TYR A 16 1.38 5.12 -2.83
CA TYR A 16 0.90 6.41 -2.33
C TYR A 16 2.06 7.38 -2.12
N HIS A 17 1.75 8.62 -1.74
CA HIS A 17 2.72 9.70 -1.56
C HIS A 17 3.63 9.82 -2.79
N THR A 18 4.90 10.17 -2.59
CA THR A 18 5.88 10.21 -3.68
C THR A 18 6.52 8.84 -3.82
N ASN A 19 5.86 7.96 -4.58
CA ASN A 19 6.34 6.62 -4.95
C ASN A 19 6.62 5.67 -3.77
N GLU A 20 5.77 5.66 -2.74
CA GLU A 20 5.88 4.73 -1.60
C GLU A 20 5.03 3.49 -1.87
N LEU A 21 5.63 2.30 -1.93
CA LEU A 21 4.86 1.05 -1.95
C LEU A 21 4.38 0.73 -0.54
N GLN A 22 3.15 1.12 -0.22
CA GLN A 22 2.61 0.97 1.14
C GLN A 22 1.92 -0.37 1.38
N ALA A 23 1.40 -1.05 0.33
CA ALA A 23 0.85 -2.40 0.48
C ALA A 23 0.86 -3.23 -0.83
N VAL A 24 0.81 -4.56 -0.68
CA VAL A 24 0.45 -5.51 -1.74
C VAL A 24 -0.86 -6.21 -1.38
N ILE A 25 -1.78 -6.29 -2.34
CA ILE A 25 -3.06 -7.01 -2.19
C ILE A 25 -3.09 -8.15 -3.21
N TYR A 26 -3.41 -9.36 -2.75
CA TYR A 26 -3.56 -10.53 -3.60
C TYR A 26 -4.70 -11.42 -3.11
N GLY A 27 -5.79 -11.45 -3.89
CA GLY A 27 -7.03 -12.12 -3.49
C GLY A 27 -7.60 -11.48 -2.22
N LYS A 28 -7.66 -12.24 -1.13
CA LYS A 28 -8.12 -11.77 0.19
C LYS A 28 -7.02 -11.21 1.08
N TRP A 29 -5.76 -11.39 0.70
CA TRP A 29 -4.61 -11.05 1.53
C TRP A 29 -4.13 -9.64 1.24
N LYS A 30 -3.84 -8.87 2.28
CA LYS A 30 -3.16 -7.57 2.19
C LYS A 30 -1.96 -7.57 3.12
N LEU A 31 -0.78 -7.32 2.55
CA LEU A 31 0.45 -7.08 3.32
C LEU A 31 0.73 -5.59 3.28
N VAL A 32 0.69 -4.93 4.43
CA VAL A 32 0.99 -3.52 4.61
C VAL A 32 2.43 -3.37 5.06
N PHE A 33 3.20 -2.48 4.43
CA PHE A 33 4.61 -2.26 4.73
C PHE A 33 4.82 -1.13 5.74
N PRO A 34 5.96 -1.07 6.44
CA PRO A 34 6.29 0.04 7.33
C PRO A 34 6.20 1.40 6.62
N HIS A 35 5.28 2.25 7.07
CA HIS A 35 5.11 3.62 6.58
C HIS A 35 4.37 4.46 7.64
N VAL A 36 4.26 5.76 7.39
CA VAL A 36 3.48 6.66 8.25
C VAL A 36 2.10 6.86 7.63
N TYR A 37 1.05 6.65 8.42
CA TYR A 37 -0.32 6.92 8.00
C TYR A 37 -0.95 8.00 8.87
N ARG A 38 -1.97 8.66 8.29
CA ARG A 38 -2.74 9.71 8.97
C ARG A 38 -3.87 9.07 9.76
N THR A 39 -4.12 9.58 10.95
CA THR A 39 -5.28 9.22 11.77
C THR A 39 -5.99 10.46 12.27
N ILE A 40 -7.25 10.32 12.67
CA ILE A 40 -7.96 11.36 13.42
C ILE A 40 -7.79 10.99 14.89
N PRO A 41 -7.06 11.79 15.70
CA PRO A 41 -6.93 11.54 17.12
C PRO A 41 -8.30 11.53 17.80
N GLU A 42 -8.50 10.70 18.81
CA GLU A 42 -9.75 10.68 19.59
C GLU A 42 -10.07 12.04 20.23
N THR A 43 -9.03 12.85 20.49
CA THR A 43 -9.14 14.20 21.04
C THR A 43 -9.49 15.27 19.99
N ALA A 44 -9.64 14.90 18.71
CA ALA A 44 -9.95 15.85 17.66
C ALA A 44 -11.42 16.31 17.72
N GLU A 45 -11.63 17.62 17.75
CA GLU A 45 -12.96 18.20 17.58
C GLU A 45 -13.41 18.04 16.12
N LEU A 46 -14.45 17.24 15.90
CA LEU A 46 -15.03 17.04 14.58
C LEU A 46 -15.73 18.32 14.10
N ARG A 47 -15.59 18.62 12.81
CA ARG A 47 -16.13 19.82 12.18
C ARG A 47 -17.09 19.48 11.05
N ASN A 48 -18.08 20.33 10.81
CA ASN A 48 -19.05 20.21 9.71
C ASN A 48 -19.07 21.46 8.81
N ASP A 49 -18.02 22.29 8.88
CA ASP A 49 -17.88 23.57 8.16
C ASP A 49 -17.07 23.44 6.85
N GLY A 50 -16.75 22.21 6.44
CA GLY A 50 -15.95 21.92 5.24
C GLY A 50 -14.44 22.06 5.42
N LEU A 51 -13.95 22.43 6.61
CA LEU A 51 -12.53 22.48 6.91
C LEU A 51 -12.03 21.15 7.49
N PRO A 52 -10.89 20.61 7.00
CA PRO A 52 -10.35 19.37 7.53
C PRO A 52 -9.87 19.53 8.97
N VAL A 53 -10.09 18.50 9.78
CA VAL A 53 -9.53 18.40 11.14
C VAL A 53 -8.02 18.20 11.07
N LYS A 54 -7.31 18.55 12.16
CA LYS A 54 -5.89 18.25 12.29
C LYS A 54 -5.71 16.74 12.42
N TYR A 55 -4.94 16.15 11.51
CA TYR A 55 -4.57 14.74 11.56
C TYR A 55 -3.42 14.51 12.54
N GLY A 56 -3.48 13.38 13.23
CA GLY A 56 -2.33 12.74 13.85
C GLY A 56 -1.62 11.85 12.85
N TYR A 57 -0.41 11.42 13.19
CA TYR A 57 0.40 10.52 12.38
C TYR A 57 0.85 9.34 13.24
N ILE A 58 0.64 8.13 12.73
CA ILE A 58 1.12 6.90 13.37
C ILE A 58 2.12 6.25 12.41
N ARG A 59 3.19 5.71 12.96
CA ARG A 59 4.18 4.94 12.23
C ARG A 59 3.91 3.46 12.41
N LEU A 60 3.73 2.76 11.30
CA LEU A 60 3.78 1.30 11.29
C LEU A 60 5.25 0.88 11.24
N GLU A 61 5.72 0.15 12.24
CA GLU A 61 7.14 -0.21 12.38
C GLU A 61 7.51 -1.50 11.65
N LYS A 62 6.58 -2.47 11.60
CA LYS A 62 6.77 -3.78 10.95
C LYS A 62 5.69 -4.01 9.90
N ALA A 63 5.97 -4.89 8.93
CA ALA A 63 4.94 -5.28 7.98
C ALA A 63 3.87 -6.13 8.68
N GLU A 64 2.62 -5.92 8.32
CA GLU A 64 1.46 -6.61 8.91
C GLU A 64 0.59 -7.23 7.82
N LEU A 65 0.10 -8.44 8.07
CA LEU A 65 -0.72 -9.21 7.12
C LEU A 65 -2.16 -9.28 7.60
N PHE A 66 -3.10 -9.03 6.71
CA PHE A 66 -4.54 -9.08 7.00
C PHE A 66 -5.29 -9.98 6.01
N ASP A 67 -6.34 -10.64 6.50
CA ASP A 67 -7.35 -11.34 5.67
C ASP A 67 -8.58 -10.45 5.52
N LEU A 68 -8.65 -9.72 4.40
CA LEU A 68 -9.71 -8.76 4.10
C LEU A 68 -11.10 -9.40 3.97
N SER A 69 -11.19 -10.73 3.80
CA SER A 69 -12.48 -11.43 3.78
C SER A 69 -13.12 -11.56 5.16
N LYS A 70 -12.31 -11.47 6.22
CA LYS A 70 -12.75 -11.60 7.62
C LYS A 70 -12.58 -10.30 8.39
N ASP A 71 -11.55 -9.53 8.05
CA ASP A 71 -11.17 -8.30 8.72
C ASP A 71 -10.95 -7.17 7.69
N PRO A 72 -12.03 -6.63 7.11
CA PRO A 72 -11.94 -5.50 6.18
C PRO A 72 -11.43 -4.21 6.85
N GLY A 73 -11.41 -4.17 8.18
CA GLY A 73 -10.91 -3.04 8.97
C GLY A 73 -9.42 -3.10 9.28
N GLU A 74 -8.71 -4.17 8.88
CA GLU A 74 -7.26 -4.32 9.09
C GLU A 74 -6.84 -4.15 10.56
N GLN A 75 -7.56 -4.80 11.46
CA GLN A 75 -7.38 -4.68 12.91
C GLN A 75 -6.45 -5.75 13.50
N THR A 76 -6.36 -6.93 12.88
CA THR A 76 -5.60 -8.07 13.42
C THR A 76 -4.47 -8.51 12.50
N ASP A 77 -3.23 -8.22 12.89
CA ASP A 77 -2.03 -8.76 12.23
C ASP A 77 -1.95 -10.28 12.42
N ILE A 78 -1.95 -11.01 11.31
CA ILE A 78 -1.82 -12.47 11.26
C ILE A 78 -0.56 -12.91 10.52
N SER A 79 0.43 -12.03 10.38
CA SER A 79 1.70 -12.29 9.69
C SER A 79 2.47 -13.50 10.25
N GLU A 80 2.49 -13.67 11.58
CA GLU A 80 3.16 -14.80 12.24
C GLU A 80 2.46 -16.14 11.99
N GLN A 81 1.15 -16.11 11.70
CA GLN A 81 0.35 -17.32 11.46
C GLN A 81 0.46 -17.82 10.02
N PHE A 82 0.81 -16.95 9.06
CA PHE A 82 0.87 -17.26 7.63
C PHE A 82 2.17 -16.75 6.98
N PRO A 83 3.36 -17.19 7.44
CA PRO A 83 4.66 -16.70 6.94
C PRO A 83 4.89 -17.01 5.45
N GLU A 84 4.27 -18.06 4.91
CA GLU A 84 4.31 -18.41 3.49
C GLU A 84 3.58 -17.37 2.62
N ILE A 85 2.47 -16.83 3.12
CA ILE A 85 1.72 -15.75 2.44
C ILE A 85 2.51 -14.46 2.50
N VAL A 86 3.08 -14.12 3.66
CA VAL A 86 3.99 -12.96 3.80
C VAL A 86 5.14 -13.06 2.80
N THR A 87 5.76 -14.24 2.67
CA THR A 87 6.83 -14.48 1.70
C THR A 87 6.36 -14.29 0.26
N GLN A 88 5.18 -14.82 -0.09
CA GLN A 88 4.61 -14.66 -1.42
C GLN A 88 4.35 -13.19 -1.78
N LEU A 89 3.73 -12.43 -0.87
CA LEU A 89 3.38 -11.03 -1.09
C LEU A 89 4.63 -10.15 -1.13
N ASN A 90 5.65 -10.43 -0.32
CA ASN A 90 6.96 -9.80 -0.45
C ASN A 90 7.58 -10.08 -1.83
N GLY A 91 7.47 -11.30 -2.35
CA GLY A 91 7.93 -11.62 -3.70
C GLY A 91 7.26 -10.79 -4.80
N PHE A 92 5.96 -10.48 -4.65
CA PHE A 92 5.29 -9.54 -5.54
C PHE A 92 5.78 -8.10 -5.35
N ALA A 93 5.98 -7.68 -4.10
CA ALA A 93 6.51 -6.35 -3.79
C ALA A 93 7.89 -6.13 -4.40
N GLU A 94 8.80 -7.10 -4.30
CA GLU A 94 10.14 -6.99 -4.88
C GLU A 94 10.10 -6.81 -6.41
N LYS A 95 9.18 -7.50 -7.10
CA LYS A 95 8.97 -7.30 -8.55
C LYS A 95 8.50 -5.88 -8.85
N ALA A 96 7.52 -5.36 -8.10
CA ALA A 96 7.03 -4.00 -8.27
C ALA A 96 8.11 -2.95 -7.97
N ARG A 97 8.87 -3.13 -6.88
CA ARG A 97 9.97 -2.25 -6.49
C ARG A 97 11.08 -2.20 -7.54
N ALA A 98 11.41 -3.33 -8.17
CA ALA A 98 12.42 -3.37 -9.22
C ALA A 98 11.99 -2.63 -10.50
N ASP A 99 10.70 -2.65 -10.83
CA ASP A 99 10.15 -1.99 -12.01
C ASP A 99 9.83 -0.51 -11.76
N MET A 100 9.06 -0.20 -10.73
CA MET A 100 8.53 1.15 -10.46
C MET A 100 9.33 1.93 -9.40
N GLY A 101 10.25 1.28 -8.70
CA GLY A 101 10.96 1.86 -7.57
C GLY A 101 10.10 1.87 -6.31
N ASP A 102 10.66 2.42 -5.24
CA ASP A 102 9.97 2.59 -3.96
C ASP A 102 10.79 3.53 -3.05
N SER A 103 10.21 4.68 -2.69
CA SER A 103 10.89 5.69 -1.89
C SER A 103 11.05 5.29 -0.42
N LEU A 104 10.18 4.41 0.12
CA LEU A 104 10.33 3.88 1.48
C LEU A 104 11.63 3.08 1.63
N THR A 105 12.01 2.37 0.57
CA THR A 105 13.23 1.56 0.50
C THR A 105 14.35 2.22 -0.31
N LYS A 106 14.15 3.47 -0.76
CA LYS A 106 15.09 4.27 -1.57
C LYS A 106 15.54 3.57 -2.86
N ARG A 107 14.62 2.88 -3.53
CA ARG A 107 14.86 2.19 -4.80
C ARG A 107 14.40 3.02 -5.99
N GLU A 108 15.24 3.11 -7.01
CA GLU A 108 14.84 3.57 -8.33
C GLU A 108 14.35 2.40 -9.19
N GLY A 109 13.21 2.58 -9.84
CA GLY A 109 12.61 1.59 -10.73
C GLY A 109 13.26 1.61 -12.10
N THR A 110 13.52 0.43 -12.66
CA THR A 110 14.04 0.27 -14.02
C THR A 110 13.06 0.72 -15.11
N GLY A 111 11.76 0.66 -14.83
CA GLY A 111 10.67 1.15 -15.67
C GLY A 111 10.36 2.64 -15.52
N ASN A 112 11.06 3.37 -14.64
CA ASN A 112 10.82 4.80 -14.45
C ASN A 112 11.27 5.60 -15.68
N ARG A 113 10.32 6.33 -16.26
CA ARG A 113 10.59 7.21 -17.39
C ARG A 113 11.19 8.53 -16.92
N LYS A 114 12.22 9.00 -17.61
CA LYS A 114 12.78 10.34 -17.39
C LYS A 114 11.73 11.40 -17.70
N ALA A 115 11.75 12.49 -16.93
CA ALA A 115 10.95 13.67 -17.24
C ALA A 115 11.27 14.16 -18.67
N GLY A 116 10.22 14.47 -19.43
CA GLY A 116 10.36 15.08 -20.75
C GLY A 116 11.11 16.41 -20.63
N ARG A 117 12.00 16.69 -21.57
CA ARG A 117 12.72 17.97 -21.65
C ARG A 117 12.43 18.61 -23.00
N ILE A 118 12.09 19.89 -22.99
CA ILE A 118 12.16 20.73 -24.18
C ILE A 118 13.57 21.32 -24.24
N SER A 119 14.29 21.11 -25.34
CA SER A 119 15.53 21.84 -25.60
C SER A 119 15.15 23.29 -25.88
N GLY A 120 15.53 24.20 -24.98
CA GLY A 120 15.36 25.64 -25.20
C GLY A 120 16.28 26.09 -26.33
N ASN A 121 15.71 26.83 -27.29
CA ASN A 121 16.44 27.71 -28.20
C ASN A 121 16.31 29.13 -27.69
#